data_AF-A0A6B3NZU2-F1
#
_entry.id   AF-A0A6B3NZU2-F1
#
_cell.length_a   1.000
_cell.length_b   1.000
_cell.length_c   1.000
_cell.angle_alpha   90.00
_cell.angle_beta   90.00
_cell.angle_gamma   90.00
#
_symmetry.space_group_name_H-M   'P 1'
#
loop_
_entity.id
_entity.type
_entity.pdbx_description
1 polymer ?
#
loop_
_entity_poly.entity_id
_entity_poly.type
_entity_poly.pdbx_seq_one_letter_code
_entity_poly.pdbx_strand_id
1 'polypeptide(L)'
;MNTDHPPMTDWLTNWTVEVTSPSAQLYPNALQQVEVSVRLYPRRDQDVSETELASVRLVAEEDDGSYLELPMKDNGGDWFGSDRRNNYDYHPDRSSSPAAIETDVRDEDAIKTRRFYLHSRARAGVRQTFRAKVTHIIGAQSYEYISNGEHYSAKASVDVISAAPPPLHLA
;
A
#
# COMPACT_ATOMS: atom_id res chain seq x y z
N MET A 1 8.39 21.30 -19.69
CA MET A 1 8.23 20.13 -18.80
C MET A 1 8.67 18.93 -19.62
N ASN A 2 9.78 18.28 -19.26
CA ASN A 2 10.28 17.13 -20.01
C ASN A 2 9.38 15.92 -19.73
N THR A 3 8.51 15.61 -20.69
CA THR A 3 7.64 14.44 -20.72
C THR A 3 8.40 13.23 -21.28
N ASP A 4 9.52 12.87 -20.67
CA ASP A 4 10.34 11.72 -21.12
C ASP A 4 9.94 10.41 -20.41
N HIS A 5 8.84 10.46 -19.64
CA HIS A 5 8.27 9.34 -18.93
C HIS A 5 6.96 8.92 -19.61
N PRO A 6 6.80 7.66 -20.05
CA PRO A 6 5.54 7.22 -20.62
C PRO A 6 4.43 7.37 -19.58
N PRO A 7 3.23 7.82 -19.95
CA PRO A 7 2.13 7.90 -19.01
C PRO A 7 1.77 6.50 -18.52
N MET A 8 1.41 6.41 -17.24
CA MET A 8 1.03 5.14 -16.61
C MET A 8 -0.13 4.44 -17.34
N THR A 9 -0.98 5.26 -17.96
CA THR A 9 -2.17 4.87 -18.71
C THR A 9 -1.87 4.00 -19.94
N ASP A 10 -0.61 3.99 -20.39
CA ASP A 10 -0.19 3.20 -21.54
C ASP A 10 -0.10 1.71 -21.22
N TRP A 11 0.19 1.36 -19.96
CA TRP A 11 0.43 -0.02 -19.55
C TRP A 11 -0.51 -0.50 -18.43
N LEU A 12 -1.09 0.40 -17.63
CA LEU A 12 -2.11 0.08 -16.62
C LEU A 12 -3.46 0.71 -16.97
N THR A 13 -4.53 -0.04 -16.71
CA THR A 13 -5.91 0.47 -16.73
C THR A 13 -6.35 0.97 -15.37
N ASN A 14 -5.77 0.43 -14.29
CA ASN A 14 -6.06 0.84 -12.92
C ASN A 14 -4.89 0.48 -11.99
N TRP A 15 -4.80 1.19 -10.86
CA TRP A 15 -3.88 0.93 -9.76
C TRP A 15 -4.58 1.26 -8.45
N THR A 16 -4.72 0.27 -7.58
CA THR A 16 -5.28 0.46 -6.24
C THR A 16 -4.28 0.15 -5.14
N VAL A 17 -4.39 0.89 -4.04
CA VAL A 17 -3.74 0.68 -2.76
C VAL A 17 -4.87 0.63 -1.74
N GLU A 18 -5.04 -0.51 -1.07
CA GLU A 18 -6.21 -0.74 -0.22
C GLU A 18 -5.83 -1.47 1.07
N VAL A 19 -6.49 -1.12 2.17
CA VAL A 19 -6.45 -1.95 3.39
C VAL A 19 -7.31 -3.18 3.14
N THR A 20 -6.70 -4.36 3.20
CA THR A 20 -7.37 -5.65 3.04
C THR A 20 -7.52 -6.41 4.35
N SER A 21 -6.95 -5.90 5.44
CA SER A 21 -7.27 -6.34 6.80
C SER A 21 -8.63 -5.80 7.29
N PRO A 22 -9.26 -6.45 8.29
CA PRO A 22 -10.51 -5.97 8.91
C PRO A 22 -10.40 -4.64 9.67
N SER A 23 -9.18 -4.13 9.90
CA SER A 23 -8.95 -2.80 10.46
C SER A 23 -7.83 -2.08 9.71
N ALA A 24 -7.95 -0.76 9.60
CA ALA A 24 -6.88 0.16 9.21
C ALA A 24 -6.16 0.76 10.43
N GLN A 25 -6.43 0.22 11.63
CA GLN A 25 -5.83 0.64 12.87
C GLN A 25 -4.94 -0.46 13.44
N LEU A 26 -3.95 -0.06 14.23
CA LEU A 26 -3.11 -0.97 14.99
C LEU A 26 -2.56 -0.27 16.24
N TYR A 27 -2.23 -1.02 17.28
CA TYR A 27 -1.58 -0.46 18.47
C TYR A 27 -0.10 -0.14 18.23
N PRO A 28 0.46 0.91 18.87
CA PRO A 28 1.86 1.33 18.73
C PRO A 28 2.84 0.39 19.45
N ASN A 29 2.82 -0.90 19.13
CA ASN A 29 3.61 -1.93 19.79
C ASN A 29 4.53 -2.68 18.84
N ALA A 30 4.54 -2.36 17.55
CA ALA A 30 5.26 -3.08 16.49
C ALA A 30 4.89 -4.56 16.30
N LEU A 31 3.91 -5.08 17.06
CA LEU A 31 3.47 -6.47 17.00
C LEU A 31 2.27 -6.63 16.07
N GLN A 32 1.29 -5.73 16.16
CA GLN A 32 0.14 -5.77 15.26
C GLN A 32 0.52 -5.31 13.85
N GLN A 33 -0.26 -5.82 12.89
CA GLN A 33 -0.11 -5.52 11.48
C GLN A 33 -1.42 -5.01 10.88
N VAL A 34 -1.33 -4.11 9.92
CA VAL A 34 -2.41 -3.83 8.95
C VAL A 34 -1.99 -4.41 7.61
N GLU A 35 -2.86 -5.18 6.96
CA GLU A 35 -2.60 -5.72 5.64
C GLU A 35 -3.01 -4.70 4.58
N VAL A 36 -2.07 -4.32 3.74
CA VAL A 36 -2.28 -3.44 2.59
C VAL A 36 -2.00 -4.22 1.32
N SER A 37 -2.95 -4.23 0.40
CA SER A 37 -2.79 -4.81 -0.94
C SER A 37 -2.62 -3.71 -1.97
N VAL A 38 -1.58 -3.85 -2.79
CA VAL A 38 -1.38 -3.07 -4.01
C VAL A 38 -1.78 -3.94 -5.20
N ARG A 39 -2.72 -3.47 -6.00
CA ARG A 39 -3.20 -4.18 -7.21
C ARG A 39 -2.92 -3.35 -8.44
N LEU A 40 -2.24 -3.97 -9.40
CA LEU A 40 -1.96 -3.41 -10.71
C LEU A 40 -2.85 -4.13 -11.72
N TYR A 41 -3.57 -3.36 -12.52
CA TYR A 41 -4.49 -3.87 -13.53
C TYR A 41 -3.87 -3.58 -14.90
N PRO A 42 -3.13 -4.53 -15.50
CA PRO A 42 -2.52 -4.32 -16.80
C PRO A 42 -3.56 -3.96 -17.85
N ARG A 43 -3.16 -3.15 -18.83
CA ARG A 43 -3.97 -2.93 -20.03
C ARG A 43 -4.00 -4.23 -20.86
N ARG A 44 -5.05 -4.40 -21.67
CA ARG A 44 -5.16 -5.55 -22.57
C ARG A 44 -3.88 -5.68 -23.40
N ASP A 45 -3.36 -6.89 -23.50
CA ASP A 45 -2.11 -7.23 -24.22
C ASP A 45 -0.84 -6.59 -23.64
N GLN A 46 -0.93 -6.04 -22.41
CA GLN A 46 0.22 -5.69 -21.57
C GLN A 46 0.31 -6.68 -20.42
N ASP A 47 1.52 -6.83 -19.86
CA ASP A 47 1.74 -7.62 -18.66
C ASP A 47 2.61 -6.80 -17.69
N VAL A 48 2.51 -7.13 -16.41
CA VAL A 48 3.42 -6.64 -15.38
C VAL A 48 4.34 -7.81 -15.06
N SER A 49 5.61 -7.70 -15.43
CA SER A 49 6.59 -8.75 -15.19
C SER A 49 6.80 -8.99 -13.70
N GLU A 50 7.33 -10.16 -13.34
CA GLU A 50 7.68 -10.47 -11.94
C GLU A 50 8.67 -9.46 -11.37
N THR A 51 9.62 -8.96 -12.18
CA THR A 51 10.58 -7.94 -11.76
C THR A 51 9.90 -6.61 -11.42
N GLU A 52 8.95 -6.18 -12.25
CA GLU A 52 8.18 -4.95 -12.01
C GLU A 52 7.27 -5.12 -10.78
N LEU A 53 6.60 -6.26 -10.63
CA LEU A 53 5.81 -6.56 -9.43
C LEU A 53 6.69 -6.61 -8.16
N ALA A 54 7.87 -7.20 -8.26
CA ALA A 54 8.87 -7.24 -7.20
C ALA A 54 9.49 -5.86 -6.92
N SER A 55 9.38 -4.89 -7.82
CA SER A 55 9.78 -3.51 -7.60
C SER A 55 8.76 -2.71 -6.78
N VAL A 56 7.51 -3.17 -6.66
CA VAL A 56 6.47 -2.45 -5.92
C VAL A 56 6.91 -2.21 -4.47
N ARG A 57 6.81 -0.97 -3.99
CA ARG A 57 7.10 -0.56 -2.61
C ARG A 57 5.96 0.28 -2.06
N LEU A 58 5.79 0.28 -0.73
CA LEU A 58 5.00 1.30 -0.07
C LEU A 58 5.87 2.51 0.25
N VAL A 59 5.29 3.70 0.11
CA VAL A 59 5.91 4.96 0.46
C VAL A 59 4.99 5.71 1.43
N ALA A 60 5.56 6.33 2.45
CA ALA A 60 4.86 7.28 3.31
C ALA A 60 4.81 8.64 2.61
N GLU A 61 3.64 9.26 2.60
CA GLU A 61 3.49 10.67 2.20
C GLU A 61 3.80 11.56 3.41
N GLU A 62 4.77 12.46 3.26
CA GLU A 62 5.19 13.40 4.28
C GLU A 62 4.43 14.73 4.15
N ASP A 63 4.43 15.55 5.21
CA ASP A 63 3.69 16.82 5.24
C ASP A 63 4.15 17.84 4.18
N ASP A 64 5.39 17.71 3.67
CA ASP A 64 5.93 18.54 2.60
C ASP A 64 5.56 18.04 1.19
N GLY A 65 4.76 16.97 1.10
CA GLY A 65 4.35 16.32 -0.14
C GLY A 65 5.41 15.39 -0.74
N SER A 66 6.54 15.19 -0.06
CA SER A 66 7.53 14.19 -0.47
C SER A 66 7.10 12.78 -0.10
N TYR A 67 7.75 11.80 -0.72
CA TYR A 67 7.48 10.38 -0.50
C TYR A 67 8.72 9.67 0.03
N LEU A 68 8.61 9.10 1.23
CA LEU A 68 9.68 8.32 1.84
C LEU A 68 9.40 6.82 1.70
N GLU A 69 10.37 6.06 1.17
CA GLU A 69 10.21 4.61 1.05
C GLU A 69 10.10 3.95 2.43
N LEU A 70 9.05 3.14 2.61
CA LEU A 70 8.80 2.46 3.86
C LEU A 70 9.82 1.31 4.05
N PRO A 71 10.56 1.29 5.17
CA PRO A 71 11.48 0.18 5.48
C PRO A 71 10.72 -1.15 5.59
N MET A 72 11.15 -2.18 4.86
CA MET A 72 10.53 -3.52 4.86
C MET A 72 11.05 -4.45 5.97
N LYS A 73 11.69 -3.86 6.99
CA LYS A 73 12.16 -4.53 8.19
C LYS A 73 12.13 -3.53 9.34
N ASP A 74 12.00 -4.06 10.55
CA ASP A 74 12.10 -3.24 11.75
C ASP A 74 13.46 -2.54 11.82
N ASN A 75 13.41 -1.21 11.81
CA ASN A 75 14.57 -0.33 11.92
C ASN A 75 14.50 0.57 13.17
N GLY A 76 13.57 0.30 14.10
CA GLY A 76 13.31 1.13 15.26
C GLY A 76 12.53 2.42 15.00
N GLY A 77 12.12 2.67 13.75
CA GLY A 77 11.30 3.81 13.38
C GLY A 77 9.82 3.67 13.75
N ASP A 78 9.08 4.75 13.49
CA ASP A 78 7.65 4.87 13.78
C ASP A 78 6.79 3.97 12.91
N TRP A 79 7.16 3.76 11.66
CA TRP A 79 6.44 2.91 10.70
C TRP A 79 7.42 2.02 9.95
N PHE A 80 7.04 0.76 9.76
CA PHE A 80 7.80 -0.18 8.93
C PHE A 80 6.86 -1.26 8.39
N GLY A 81 7.28 -1.93 7.32
CA GLY A 81 6.55 -3.00 6.66
C GLY A 81 7.23 -4.36 6.82
N SER A 82 6.53 -5.39 6.36
CA SER A 82 7.08 -6.71 6.08
C SER A 82 6.28 -7.37 4.95
N ASP A 83 6.87 -8.36 4.28
CA ASP A 83 6.19 -9.13 3.22
C ASP A 83 5.40 -10.34 3.80
N ARG A 84 5.35 -10.53 5.13
CA ARG A 84 4.73 -11.72 5.74
C ARG A 84 3.81 -11.35 6.91
N ARG A 85 2.61 -11.94 6.88
CA ARG A 85 1.67 -11.90 8.00
C ARG A 85 2.27 -12.60 9.22
N ASN A 86 2.07 -12.03 10.39
CA ASN A 86 2.38 -12.65 11.67
C ASN A 86 1.12 -13.28 12.33
N ASN A 87 1.26 -13.69 13.59
CA ASN A 87 0.20 -14.40 14.32
C ASN A 87 -0.59 -13.51 15.29
N TYR A 88 -0.34 -12.20 15.32
CA TYR A 88 -1.09 -11.28 16.17
C TYR A 88 -2.45 -10.97 15.55
N ASP A 89 -3.45 -10.79 16.41
CA ASP A 89 -4.78 -10.38 15.99
C ASP A 89 -4.77 -8.93 15.49
N TYR A 90 -5.61 -8.67 14.50
CA TYR A 90 -5.88 -7.31 14.04
C TYR A 90 -6.52 -6.48 15.14
N HIS A 91 -6.43 -5.16 15.00
CA HIS A 91 -7.13 -4.25 15.91
C HIS A 91 -8.64 -4.53 15.89
N PRO A 92 -9.32 -4.53 17.05
CA PRO A 92 -10.73 -4.95 17.16
C PRO A 92 -11.71 -3.99 16.48
N ASP A 93 -11.30 -2.75 16.20
CA ASP A 93 -12.12 -1.80 15.46
C ASP A 93 -12.28 -2.24 14.00
N ARG A 94 -13.49 -2.72 13.66
CA ARG A 94 -13.86 -3.13 12.30
C ARG A 94 -14.31 -1.92 11.49
N SER A 95 -13.42 -0.95 11.33
CA SER A 95 -13.69 0.27 10.57
C SER A 95 -13.37 0.13 9.07
N SER A 96 -12.56 -0.86 8.67
CA SER A 96 -12.37 -1.18 7.26
C SER A 96 -13.32 -2.29 6.84
N SER A 97 -14.34 -1.94 6.04
CA SER A 97 -14.97 -2.93 5.18
C SER A 97 -13.88 -3.46 4.25
N PRO A 98 -13.61 -4.78 4.17
CA PRO A 98 -12.79 -5.31 3.10
C PRO A 98 -13.40 -4.81 1.79
N ALA A 99 -12.59 -4.13 0.97
CA ALA A 99 -13.06 -3.56 -0.28
C ALA A 99 -13.80 -4.65 -1.05
N ALA A 100 -15.07 -4.39 -1.39
CA ALA A 100 -15.79 -5.21 -2.35
C ALA A 100 -14.88 -5.30 -3.58
N ILE A 101 -14.54 -6.52 -3.95
CA ILE A 101 -13.87 -6.77 -5.23
C ILE A 101 -14.92 -6.32 -6.26
N GLU A 102 -14.76 -5.12 -6.81
CA GLU A 102 -15.47 -4.77 -8.03
C GLU A 102 -14.91 -5.72 -9.07
N THR A 103 -15.62 -6.83 -9.28
CA THR A 103 -15.39 -7.75 -10.39
C THR A 103 -15.74 -6.99 -11.66
N ASP A 104 -14.81 -6.16 -12.12
CA ASP A 104 -14.72 -5.88 -13.55
C ASP A 104 -14.48 -7.25 -14.20
N VAL A 105 -15.30 -7.61 -15.19
CA VAL A 105 -15.34 -8.94 -15.83
C VAL A 105 -14.14 -9.14 -16.76
N ARG A 106 -12.96 -8.73 -16.29
CA ARG A 106 -11.65 -8.96 -16.90
C ARG A 106 -11.00 -10.13 -16.18
N ASP A 107 -10.17 -10.85 -16.92
CA ASP A 107 -9.37 -11.97 -16.42
C ASP A 107 -8.76 -11.61 -15.06
N GLU A 108 -9.32 -12.14 -13.98
CA GLU A 108 -8.77 -11.91 -12.62
C GLU A 108 -7.32 -12.40 -12.57
N ASP A 109 -6.97 -13.37 -13.41
CA ASP A 109 -5.63 -13.92 -13.62
C ASP A 109 -4.62 -12.88 -14.15
N ALA A 110 -5.07 -11.78 -14.77
CA ALA A 110 -4.20 -10.71 -15.23
C ALA A 110 -3.85 -9.70 -14.13
N ILE A 111 -4.63 -9.62 -13.05
CA ILE A 111 -4.41 -8.65 -11.97
C ILE A 111 -3.20 -9.08 -11.15
N LYS A 112 -2.16 -8.25 -11.13
CA LYS A 112 -1.00 -8.51 -10.27
C LYS A 112 -1.19 -7.86 -8.91
N THR A 113 -1.03 -8.64 -7.85
CA THR A 113 -1.21 -8.19 -6.48
C THR A 113 0.07 -8.37 -5.67
N ARG A 114 0.44 -7.34 -4.91
CA ARG A 114 1.46 -7.43 -3.85
C ARG A 114 0.87 -7.02 -2.51
N ARG A 115 1.17 -7.79 -1.47
CA ARG A 115 0.71 -7.53 -0.11
C ARG A 115 1.85 -7.05 0.77
N PHE A 116 1.51 -6.14 1.66
CA PHE A 116 2.39 -5.55 2.65
C PHE A 116 1.72 -5.62 4.01
N TYR A 117 2.52 -5.81 5.05
CA TYR A 117 2.05 -5.85 6.43
C TYR A 117 2.70 -4.71 7.20
N LEU A 118 1.92 -3.68 7.49
CA LEU A 118 2.36 -2.44 8.13
C LEU A 118 2.33 -2.55 9.65
N HIS A 119 3.40 -2.10 10.29
CA HIS A 119 3.56 -2.01 11.73
C HIS A 119 3.75 -0.55 12.16
N SER A 120 3.46 -0.25 13.43
CA SER A 120 3.66 1.09 14.00
C SER A 120 4.22 1.05 15.41
N ARG A 121 5.03 2.07 15.71
CA ARG A 121 5.41 2.58 17.02
C ARG A 121 5.07 4.07 17.18
N ALA A 122 4.52 4.68 16.13
CA ALA A 122 4.13 6.08 16.16
C ALA A 122 3.19 6.34 17.34
N ARG A 123 3.23 7.55 17.90
CA ARG A 123 2.37 7.91 19.03
C ARG A 123 0.90 7.62 18.71
N ALA A 124 0.13 7.22 19.72
CA ALA A 124 -1.30 7.02 19.57
C ALA A 124 -1.99 8.28 19.02
N GLY A 125 -2.89 8.09 18.08
CA GLY A 125 -3.59 9.15 17.33
C GLY A 125 -2.89 9.58 16.04
N VAL A 126 -1.64 9.15 15.80
CA VAL A 126 -0.94 9.46 14.54
C VAL A 126 -1.57 8.70 13.39
N ARG A 127 -1.97 9.43 12.36
CA ARG A 127 -2.40 8.91 11.07
C ARG A 127 -1.27 9.07 10.07
N GLN A 128 -0.97 8.02 9.31
CA GLN A 128 -0.01 8.05 8.23
C GLN A 128 -0.68 7.64 6.91
N THR A 129 -0.47 8.44 5.88
CA THR A 129 -0.91 8.11 4.52
C THR A 129 0.19 7.32 3.81
N PHE A 130 -0.19 6.18 3.24
CA PHE A 130 0.68 5.35 2.43
C PHE A 130 0.19 5.27 0.99
N ARG A 131 1.15 5.35 0.07
CA ARG A 131 0.97 5.11 -1.35
C ARG A 131 1.86 3.98 -1.80
N ALA A 132 1.74 3.59 -3.06
CA ALA A 132 2.63 2.62 -3.66
C ALA A 132 3.49 3.30 -4.74
N LYS A 133 4.69 2.77 -4.90
CA LYS A 133 5.63 3.08 -5.97
C LYS A 133 5.89 1.80 -6.78
N VAL A 134 6.02 1.90 -8.09
CA VAL A 134 6.39 0.78 -8.98
C VAL A 134 7.37 1.23 -10.05
N THR A 135 8.32 0.38 -10.39
CA THR A 135 9.21 0.56 -11.53
C THR A 135 8.64 -0.21 -12.73
N HIS A 136 8.40 0.49 -13.84
CA HIS A 136 8.06 -0.09 -15.14
C HIS A 136 9.32 -0.18 -16.00
N ILE A 137 9.48 -1.26 -16.75
CA ILE A 137 10.67 -1.53 -17.57
C ILE A 137 10.27 -1.61 -19.04
N ILE A 138 10.83 -0.72 -19.87
CA ILE A 138 10.61 -0.72 -21.32
C ILE A 138 11.96 -0.89 -22.01
N GLY A 139 12.20 -2.08 -22.56
CA GLY A 139 13.50 -2.41 -23.15
C GLY A 139 14.62 -2.34 -22.11
N ALA A 140 15.51 -1.35 -22.25
CA ALA A 140 16.63 -1.12 -21.33
C ALA A 140 16.39 0.05 -20.34
N GLN A 141 15.23 0.72 -20.42
CA GLN A 141 14.91 1.88 -19.59
C GLN A 141 13.98 1.49 -18.44
N SER A 142 14.11 2.18 -17.31
CA SER A 142 13.28 2.01 -16.12
C SER A 142 12.63 3.32 -15.70
N TYR A 143 11.35 3.26 -15.34
CA TYR A 143 10.48 4.40 -15.10
C TYR A 143 9.74 4.22 -13.77
N GLU A 144 9.86 5.17 -12.84
CA GLU A 144 9.20 5.09 -11.52
C GLU A 144 7.87 5.83 -11.50
N TYR A 145 6.82 5.14 -11.07
CA TYR A 145 5.47 5.69 -10.92
C TYR A 145 5.05 5.65 -9.45
N ILE A 146 4.25 6.62 -9.01
CA ILE A 146 3.63 6.67 -7.68
C ILE A 146 2.12 6.75 -7.84
N SER A 147 1.37 6.08 -6.96
CA SER A 147 -0.09 6.16 -6.90
C SER A 147 -0.58 7.48 -6.30
N ASN A 148 -0.23 8.61 -6.94
CA ASN A 148 -0.60 9.96 -6.48
C ASN A 148 -2.05 10.36 -6.82
N GLY A 149 -2.78 9.52 -7.56
CA GLY A 149 -4.17 9.75 -7.94
C GLY A 149 -4.37 10.61 -9.20
N GLU A 150 -3.30 11.03 -9.89
CA GLU A 150 -3.40 11.88 -11.07
C GLU A 150 -3.97 11.17 -12.31
N HIS A 151 -3.93 9.83 -12.34
CA HIS A 151 -4.24 9.07 -13.55
C HIS A 151 -5.36 8.05 -13.39
N TYR A 152 -5.40 7.25 -12.31
CA TYR A 152 -6.50 6.30 -12.06
C TYR A 152 -6.66 5.97 -10.58
N SER A 153 -7.93 5.74 -10.20
CA SER A 153 -8.46 5.23 -8.92
C SER A 153 -8.67 6.24 -7.78
N ALA A 154 -9.86 6.15 -7.17
CA ALA A 154 -10.22 6.82 -5.92
C ALA A 154 -9.52 6.20 -4.68
N LYS A 155 -8.74 5.13 -4.88
CA LYS A 155 -8.07 4.35 -3.83
C LYS A 155 -6.57 4.26 -4.14
N ALA A 156 -5.97 5.41 -4.42
CA ALA A 156 -4.55 5.52 -4.74
C ALA A 156 -3.67 5.58 -3.48
N SER A 157 -4.28 5.73 -2.30
CA SER A 157 -3.61 5.77 -1.00
C SER A 157 -4.46 5.07 0.07
N VAL A 158 -3.82 4.77 1.19
CA VAL A 158 -4.47 4.28 2.41
C VAL A 158 -4.02 5.09 3.61
N ASP A 159 -4.96 5.41 4.49
CA ASP A 159 -4.67 6.00 5.79
C ASP A 159 -4.63 4.89 6.84
N VAL A 160 -3.52 4.80 7.57
CA VAL A 160 -3.36 3.86 8.69
C VAL A 160 -3.15 4.64 9.97
N ILE A 161 -3.83 4.21 11.04
CA ILE A 161 -3.85 4.93 12.31
C ILE A 161 -3.16 4.09 13.39
N SER A 162 -2.18 4.69 14.07
CA SER A 162 -1.66 4.18 15.33
C SER A 162 -2.67 4.51 16.43
N ALA A 163 -3.42 3.51 16.90
CA ALA A 163 -4.52 3.70 17.82
C ALA A 163 -4.07 3.66 19.29
N ALA A 164 -4.74 4.41 20.15
CA ALA A 164 -4.50 4.32 21.59
C ALA A 164 -4.87 2.90 22.10
N PRO A 165 -4.05 2.29 22.97
CA PRO A 165 -4.46 1.06 23.63
C PRO A 165 -5.73 1.31 24.47
N PRO A 166 -6.60 0.29 24.63
CA PRO A 166 -7.78 0.44 25.47
C PRO A 166 -7.35 0.81 26.90
N PRO A 167 -8.11 1.67 27.60
CA PRO A 167 -7.81 2.00 28.99
C PRO A 167 -7.79 0.72 29.82
N LEU A 168 -6.74 0.54 30.63
CA LEU A 168 -6.68 -0.53 31.60
C LEU A 168 -7.78 -0.28 32.64
N HIS A 169 -8.86 -1.05 32.59
CA HIS A 169 -9.76 -1.13 33.72
C HIS A 169 -9.00 -1.86 34.84
N LEU A 170 -8.52 -1.10 35.83
CA LEU A 170 -8.14 -1.65 37.12
C LEU A 170 -9.42 -2.24 37.73
N ALA A 171 -9.48 -3.57 37.78
CA ALA A 171 -10.50 -4.32 38.51
C ALA A 171 -10.31 -4.18 40.02
#